data_AF-A0A241ZBD4-F1
#
_entry.id   AF-A0A241ZBD4-F1
#
_cell.length_a   1.000
_cell.length_b   1.000
_cell.length_c   1.000
_cell.angle_alpha   90.00
_cell.angle_beta   90.00
_cell.angle_gamma   90.00
#
_symmetry.space_group_name_H-M   'P 1'
#
loop_
_entity.id
_entity.type
_entity.pdbx_description
1 polymer ?
#
loop_
_entity_poly.entity_id
_entity_poly.type
_entity_poly.pdbx_seq_one_letter_code
_entity_poly.pdbx_strand_id
1 'polypeptide(L)'
;MIYKKWNLHKIIYRLTFEQERQHGRSSFNLKSLFNLAMSGLTGFSDLPLRVCIYLGAILALGAMSYGVWIIIKTLIEGISIPGWATLAAGMTLLGGIQLLFIGILGEYIGRIYAEVKNRPKYIISTEHSRTKQEHSIAHQENTFSSF
;
A
#
# COMPACT_ATOMS: atom_id res chain seq x y z
N MET A 1 -26.09 -27.69 -25.30
CA MET A 1 -24.62 -27.57 -25.19
C MET A 1 -24.26 -26.12 -25.52
N ILE A 2 -23.92 -25.31 -24.51
CA ILE A 2 -23.91 -23.83 -24.59
C ILE A 2 -22.46 -23.33 -24.72
N TYR A 3 -22.15 -22.64 -25.82
CA TYR A 3 -20.86 -21.98 -26.04
C TYR A 3 -20.80 -20.67 -25.24
N LYS A 4 -19.88 -20.59 -24.27
CA LYS A 4 -19.59 -19.37 -23.50
C LYS A 4 -18.56 -18.52 -24.25
N LYS A 5 -19.04 -17.50 -24.96
CA LYS A 5 -18.22 -16.48 -25.65
C LYS A 5 -17.74 -15.43 -24.63
N TRP A 6 -16.44 -15.38 -24.36
CA TRP A 6 -15.83 -14.34 -23.53
C TRP A 6 -15.57 -13.09 -24.37
N ASN A 7 -16.12 -11.95 -23.93
CA ASN A 7 -15.99 -10.67 -24.60
C ASN A 7 -14.67 -10.00 -24.16
N LEU A 8 -13.55 -10.36 -24.79
CA LEU A 8 -12.26 -9.73 -24.56
C LEU A 8 -12.24 -8.35 -25.23
N HIS A 9 -12.34 -7.28 -24.44
CA HIS A 9 -12.07 -5.93 -24.92
C HIS A 9 -10.59 -5.80 -25.28
N LYS A 10 -10.30 -5.64 -26.56
CA LYS A 10 -8.95 -5.50 -27.10
C LYS A 10 -8.45 -4.08 -26.78
N ILE A 11 -7.49 -3.96 -25.86
CA ILE A 11 -6.84 -2.68 -25.58
C ILE A 11 -5.80 -2.43 -26.67
N ILE A 12 -6.00 -1.39 -27.48
CA ILE A 12 -5.08 -0.97 -28.56
C ILE A 12 -4.32 0.26 -28.08
N TYR A 13 -3.00 0.14 -27.95
CA TYR A 13 -2.12 1.27 -27.66
C TYR A 13 -1.83 2.06 -28.95
N ARG A 14 -1.97 3.38 -28.89
CA ARG A 14 -1.58 4.30 -29.97
C ARG A 14 -0.34 5.08 -29.52
N LEU A 15 0.74 4.94 -30.28
CA LEU A 15 1.98 5.69 -30.07
C LEU A 15 1.78 7.09 -30.65
N THR A 16 1.72 8.10 -29.80
CA THR A 16 1.70 9.51 -30.19
C THR A 16 3.06 10.10 -29.83
N PHE A 17 3.71 10.75 -30.80
CA PHE A 17 4.98 11.44 -30.56
C PHE A 17 4.68 12.83 -30.02
N GLU A 18 4.98 13.04 -28.73
CA GLU A 18 4.80 14.33 -28.07
C GLU A 18 6.05 15.20 -28.26
N GLN A 19 5.86 16.51 -28.48
CA GLN A 19 6.95 17.48 -28.64
C GLN A 19 7.71 17.67 -27.32
N GLU A 20 8.98 18.08 -27.40
CA GLU A 20 9.83 18.29 -26.22
C GLU A 20 9.22 19.37 -25.30
N ARG A 21 9.10 19.06 -23.99
CA ARG A 21 8.44 19.93 -23.01
C ARG A 21 9.22 21.24 -22.86
N GLN A 22 8.58 22.36 -23.22
CA GLN A 22 9.20 23.69 -23.17
C GLN A 22 9.29 24.26 -21.73
N HIS A 23 8.39 23.87 -20.82
CA HIS A 23 8.33 24.39 -19.45
C HIS A 23 7.81 23.33 -18.44
N GLY A 24 8.28 23.40 -17.19
CA GLY A 24 7.88 22.54 -16.07
C GLY A 24 8.87 21.43 -15.72
N ARG A 25 8.90 20.98 -14.45
CA ARG A 25 9.74 19.85 -14.00
C ARG A 25 9.00 18.53 -14.22
N SER A 26 9.71 17.51 -14.73
CA SER A 26 9.16 16.15 -14.90
C SER A 26 8.62 15.61 -13.57
N SER A 27 7.36 15.16 -13.58
CA SER A 27 6.75 14.41 -12.46
C SER A 27 7.29 12.98 -12.37
N PHE A 28 7.86 12.46 -13.46
CA PHE A 28 8.55 11.17 -13.55
C PHE A 28 10.02 11.33 -13.17
N ASN A 29 10.29 11.44 -11.87
CA ASN A 29 11.63 11.26 -11.30
C ASN A 29 11.75 9.84 -10.75
N LEU A 30 12.94 9.24 -10.77
CA LEU A 30 13.22 7.91 -10.18
C LEU A 30 12.68 7.81 -8.73
N LYS A 31 12.82 8.87 -7.94
CA LYS A 31 12.28 8.92 -6.56
C LYS A 31 10.74 8.87 -6.51
N SER A 32 10.08 9.53 -7.47
CA SER A 32 8.62 9.52 -7.62
C SER A 32 8.13 8.13 -8.04
N LEU A 33 8.83 7.49 -8.99
CA LEU A 33 8.54 6.12 -9.42
C LEU A 33 8.72 5.10 -8.29
N PHE A 34 9.80 5.24 -7.52
CA PHE A 34 10.06 4.37 -6.37
C PHE A 34 8.99 4.52 -5.30
N ASN A 35 8.59 5.75 -4.97
CA ASN A 35 7.49 6.02 -4.05
C ASN A 35 6.16 5.47 -4.57
N LEU A 36 5.89 5.57 -5.88
CA LEU A 36 4.68 5.02 -6.50
C LEU A 36 4.68 3.48 -6.43
N ALA A 37 5.82 2.84 -6.70
CA ALA A 37 5.98 1.40 -6.59
C ALA A 37 5.81 0.91 -5.14
N MET A 38 6.44 1.58 -4.17
CA MET A 38 6.29 1.26 -2.75
C MET A 38 4.85 1.46 -2.26
N SER A 39 4.19 2.55 -2.69
CA SER A 39 2.78 2.81 -2.35
C SER A 39 1.84 1.78 -2.98
N GLY A 40 2.14 1.30 -4.19
CA GLY A 40 1.40 0.21 -4.82
C GLY A 40 1.62 -1.13 -4.11
N LEU A 41 2.86 -1.43 -3.72
CA LEU A 41 3.23 -2.66 -3.03
C LEU A 41 2.59 -2.77 -1.64
N THR A 42 2.53 -1.66 -0.89
CA THR A 42 1.89 -1.63 0.43
C THR A 42 0.38 -1.39 0.37
N GLY A 43 -0.11 -0.73 -0.69
CA GLY A 43 -1.51 -0.36 -0.84
C GLY A 43 -2.45 -1.49 -1.28
N PHE A 44 -1.93 -2.50 -1.99
CA PHE A 44 -2.74 -3.61 -2.52
C PHE A 44 -2.41 -4.97 -1.89
N SER A 45 -1.53 -5.05 -0.88
CA SER A 45 -1.05 -6.33 -0.37
C SER A 45 -0.76 -6.36 1.13
N ASP A 46 -0.95 -7.53 1.73
CA ASP A 46 -0.54 -7.91 3.09
C ASP A 46 0.94 -8.35 3.17
N LEU A 47 1.68 -8.19 2.06
CA LEU A 47 3.11 -8.48 1.91
C LEU A 47 4.01 -7.88 3.02
N PRO A 48 3.94 -6.59 3.38
CA PRO A 48 4.84 -6.02 4.39
C PRO A 48 4.63 -6.67 5.76
N LEU A 49 3.40 -7.05 6.10
CA LEU A 49 3.10 -7.75 7.34
C LEU A 49 3.70 -9.17 7.35
N ARG A 50 3.59 -9.90 6.23
CA ARG A 50 4.14 -11.27 6.11
C ARG A 50 5.66 -11.31 6.17
N VAL A 51 6.35 -10.37 5.49
CA VAL A 51 7.82 -10.31 5.50
C VAL A 51 8.36 -10.24 6.93
N CYS A 52 7.73 -9.46 7.79
CA CYS A 52 8.17 -9.28 9.16
C CYS A 52 7.86 -10.47 10.06
N ILE A 53 6.79 -11.21 9.80
CA ILE A 53 6.54 -12.50 10.47
C ILE A 53 7.67 -13.48 10.14
N TYR A 54 8.09 -13.59 8.88
CA TYR A 54 9.19 -14.47 8.49
C TYR A 54 10.53 -14.01 9.09
N LEU A 55 10.81 -12.70 9.06
CA LEU A 55 12.02 -12.12 9.67
C LEU A 55 12.08 -12.36 11.18
N GLY A 56 10.94 -12.15 11.87
CA GLY A 56 10.82 -12.43 13.29
C GLY A 56 10.99 -13.91 13.62
N ALA A 57 10.44 -14.82 12.81
CA ALA A 57 10.59 -16.26 12.99
C ALA A 57 12.06 -16.72 12.84
N ILE A 58 12.79 -16.20 11.86
CA ILE A 58 14.22 -16.49 11.65
C ILE A 58 15.04 -16.00 12.85
N LEU A 59 14.78 -14.79 13.32
CA LEU A 59 15.48 -14.20 14.46
C LEU A 59 15.17 -14.95 15.77
N ALA A 60 13.92 -15.37 15.97
CA ALA A 60 13.55 -16.20 17.11
C ALA A 60 14.28 -17.56 17.12
N LEU A 61 14.37 -18.22 15.95
CA LEU A 61 15.15 -19.46 15.79
C LEU A 61 16.64 -19.24 16.08
N GLY A 62 17.21 -18.14 15.58
CA GLY A 62 18.61 -17.77 15.85
C GLY A 62 18.87 -17.51 17.34
N ALA A 63 18.00 -16.75 18.00
CA ALA A 63 18.10 -16.46 19.43
C ALA A 63 17.94 -17.73 20.28
N MET A 64 17.01 -18.62 19.92
CA MET A 64 16.80 -19.89 20.61
C MET A 64 18.02 -20.82 20.48
N SER A 65 18.60 -20.91 19.28
CA SER A 65 19.82 -21.69 19.04
C SER A 65 21.02 -21.15 19.81
N TYR A 66 21.18 -19.83 19.83
CA TYR A 66 22.24 -19.15 20.59
C TYR A 66 22.07 -19.33 22.11
N GLY A 67 20.82 -19.28 22.60
CA GLY A 67 20.50 -19.56 24.00
C GLY A 67 20.85 -20.99 24.40
N VAL A 68 20.52 -21.99 23.57
CA VAL A 68 20.90 -23.39 23.82
C VAL A 68 22.42 -23.54 23.87
N TRP A 69 23.14 -22.91 22.95
CA TRP A 69 24.60 -22.94 22.94
C TRP A 69 25.21 -22.37 24.23
N ILE A 70 24.65 -21.27 24.75
CA ILE A 70 25.14 -20.66 25.99
C ILE A 70 24.88 -21.55 27.20
N ILE A 71 23.71 -22.20 27.27
CA ILE A 71 23.36 -23.13 28.35
C ILE A 71 24.36 -24.30 28.38
N ILE A 72 24.62 -24.90 27.22
CA ILE A 72 25.59 -26.00 27.10
C ILE A 72 26.99 -25.54 27.55
N LYS A 73 27.42 -24.38 27.08
CA LYS A 73 28.73 -23.82 27.43
C LYS A 73 28.86 -23.58 28.95
N THR A 74 27.82 -23.02 29.57
CA THR A 74 27.79 -22.74 31.00
C THR A 74 27.79 -24.00 31.85
N LEU A 75 27.16 -25.10 31.39
CA LEU A 75 27.21 -26.39 32.08
C LEU A 75 28.61 -27.01 32.10
N ILE A 76 29.43 -26.77 31.07
CA ILE A 76 30.74 -27.42 30.91
C ILE A 76 31.87 -26.61 31.58
N GLU A 77 31.93 -25.29 31.39
CA GLU A 77 33.09 -24.48 31.78
C GLU A 77 32.96 -23.78 33.15
N GLY A 78 31.77 -23.73 33.75
CA GLY A 78 31.55 -22.97 34.99
C GLY A 78 31.58 -21.44 34.80
N ILE A 79 31.18 -20.69 35.83
CA ILE A 79 30.77 -19.28 35.76
C ILE A 79 31.82 -18.38 36.43
N SER A 80 32.38 -17.40 35.71
CA SER A 80 33.30 -16.39 36.30
C SER A 80 32.67 -14.98 36.37
N ILE A 81 32.16 -14.39 35.26
CA ILE A 81 31.16 -13.28 35.26
C ILE A 81 30.29 -13.34 33.97
N PRO A 82 29.52 -14.42 33.75
CA PRO A 82 28.97 -14.72 32.44
C PRO A 82 27.60 -14.08 32.22
N GLY A 83 27.37 -13.60 31.00
CA GLY A 83 26.02 -13.38 30.48
C GLY A 83 25.57 -11.93 30.33
N TRP A 84 26.27 -10.93 30.86
CA TRP A 84 25.80 -9.53 30.78
C TRP A 84 25.81 -8.99 29.34
N ALA A 85 26.89 -9.20 28.60
CA ALA A 85 26.98 -8.75 27.21
C ALA A 85 25.94 -9.44 26.31
N THR A 86 25.69 -10.73 26.52
CA THR A 86 24.69 -11.50 25.77
C THR A 86 23.26 -11.18 26.19
N LEU A 87 23.01 -10.87 27.47
CA LEU A 87 21.74 -10.33 27.95
C LEU A 87 21.44 -8.97 27.34
N ALA A 88 22.39 -8.04 27.41
CA ALA A 88 22.22 -6.69 26.85
C ALA A 88 21.98 -6.74 25.33
N ALA A 89 22.76 -7.55 24.61
CA ALA A 89 22.57 -7.77 23.18
C ALA A 89 21.20 -8.42 22.88
N GLY A 90 20.80 -9.45 23.62
CA GLY A 90 19.51 -10.12 23.46
C GLY A 90 18.32 -9.20 23.74
N MET A 91 18.38 -8.42 24.82
CA MET A 91 17.33 -7.46 25.18
C MET A 91 17.20 -6.34 24.13
N THR A 92 18.32 -5.81 23.64
CA THR A 92 18.30 -4.75 22.62
C THR A 92 17.78 -5.29 21.29
N LEU A 93 18.16 -6.51 20.90
CA LEU A 93 17.68 -7.17 19.69
C LEU A 93 16.17 -7.46 19.76
N LEU A 94 15.70 -8.02 20.88
CA LEU A 94 14.27 -8.23 21.11
C LEU A 94 13.49 -6.91 21.13
N GLY A 95 14.02 -5.87 21.77
CA GLY A 95 13.42 -4.54 21.77
C GLY A 95 13.33 -3.91 20.39
N GLY A 96 14.39 -4.02 19.57
CA GLY A 96 14.38 -3.57 18.18
C GLY A 96 13.34 -4.28 17.32
N ILE A 97 13.20 -5.61 17.49
CA ILE A 97 12.17 -6.41 16.82
C ILE A 97 10.76 -5.99 17.23
N GLN A 98 10.53 -5.76 18.52
CA GLN A 98 9.22 -5.34 19.04
C GLN A 98 8.83 -3.97 18.49
N LEU A 99 9.77 -3.01 18.45
CA LEU A 99 9.54 -1.69 17.85
C LEU A 99 9.23 -1.79 16.35
N LEU A 100 9.89 -2.69 15.63
CA LEU A 100 9.61 -2.95 14.21
C LEU A 100 8.17 -3.46 14.03
N PHE A 101 7.74 -4.44 14.83
CA PHE A 101 6.35 -4.93 14.80
C PHE A 101 5.33 -3.84 15.13
N ILE A 102 5.62 -2.98 16.12
CA ILE A 102 4.76 -1.84 16.46
C ILE A 102 4.65 -0.84 15.30
N GLY A 103 5.75 -0.55 14.60
CA GLY A 103 5.74 0.34 13.43
C GLY A 103 4.79 -0.16 12.32
N ILE A 104 4.80 -1.46 12.05
CA ILE A 104 3.94 -2.08 11.03
C ILE A 104 2.49 -2.16 11.47
N LEU A 105 2.24 -2.51 12.75
CA LEU A 105 0.91 -2.43 13.34
C LEU A 105 0.34 -1.02 13.22
N GLY A 106 1.17 0.01 13.44
CA GLY A 106 0.79 1.41 13.26
C GLY A 106 0.36 1.71 11.82
N GLU A 107 1.07 1.20 10.82
CA GLU A 107 0.70 1.38 9.41
C GLU A 107 -0.62 0.66 9.06
N TYR A 108 -0.85 -0.52 9.61
CA TYR A 108 -2.09 -1.27 9.39
C TYR A 108 -3.28 -0.64 10.09
N ILE A 109 -3.12 -0.24 11.36
CA ILE A 109 -4.13 0.51 12.13
C ILE A 109 -4.44 1.84 11.44
N GLY A 110 -3.43 2.52 10.89
CA GLY A 110 -3.61 3.75 10.12
C GLY A 110 -4.52 3.55 8.90
N ARG A 111 -4.36 2.43 8.17
CA ARG A 111 -5.26 2.08 7.05
C ARG A 111 -6.67 1.74 7.53
N ILE A 112 -6.81 0.93 8.59
CA ILE A 112 -8.13 0.62 9.17
C ILE A 112 -8.82 1.91 9.60
N TYR A 113 -8.10 2.81 10.28
CA TYR A 113 -8.64 4.09 10.71
C TYR A 113 -9.07 4.95 9.51
N ALA A 114 -8.29 4.98 8.43
CA ALA A 114 -8.66 5.69 7.21
C ALA A 114 -9.94 5.12 6.56
N GLU A 115 -10.09 3.79 6.55
CA GLU A 115 -11.28 3.10 6.03
C GLU A 115 -12.52 3.38 6.90
N VAL A 116 -12.38 3.25 8.22
CA VAL A 116 -13.48 3.48 9.19
C VAL A 116 -13.93 4.94 9.19
N LYS A 117 -13.02 5.89 8.91
CA LYS A 117 -13.34 7.32 8.89
C LYS A 117 -14.27 7.70 7.73
N ASN A 118 -14.48 6.82 6.74
CA ASN A 118 -15.45 6.93 5.66
C ASN A 118 -15.55 8.35 5.07
N ARG A 119 -14.38 8.97 4.83
CA ARG A 119 -14.29 10.34 4.33
C ARG A 119 -14.77 10.34 2.88
N PRO A 120 -15.83 11.08 2.51
CA PRO A 120 -16.30 11.12 1.13
C PRO A 120 -15.16 11.56 0.21
N LYS A 121 -14.87 10.75 -0.82
CA LYS A 121 -13.71 10.93 -1.73
C LYS A 121 -13.73 12.27 -2.48
N TYR A 122 -14.89 12.89 -2.58
CA TYR A 122 -15.07 14.19 -3.20
C TYR A 122 -16.26 14.90 -2.56
N ILE A 123 -16.19 16.22 -2.56
CA ILE A 123 -17.32 17.09 -2.25
C ILE A 123 -17.73 17.69 -3.59
N ILE A 124 -18.95 17.39 -4.02
CA ILE A 124 -19.55 17.96 -5.24
C ILE A 124 -19.85 19.43 -4.95
N SER A 125 -19.18 20.35 -5.66
CA SER A 125 -19.38 21.79 -5.49
C SER A 125 -20.57 22.31 -6.28
N THR A 126 -20.78 21.81 -7.51
CA THR A 126 -21.91 22.21 -8.36
C THR A 126 -22.23 21.11 -9.37
N GLU A 127 -23.49 20.67 -9.42
CA GLU A 127 -24.00 19.87 -10.55
C GLU A 127 -24.64 20.81 -11.58
N HIS A 128 -24.25 20.68 -12.85
CA HIS A 128 -24.96 21.32 -13.96
C HIS A 128 -25.86 20.27 -14.63
N SER A 129 -27.10 20.16 -14.15
CA SER A 129 -28.09 19.29 -14.79
C SER A 129 -28.45 19.85 -16.17
N ARG A 130 -27.99 19.18 -17.23
CA ARG A 130 -28.31 19.50 -18.63
C ARG A 130 -29.73 19.06 -19.02
N THR A 131 -30.72 19.26 -18.13
CA THR A 131 -32.09 18.77 -18.33
C THR A 131 -33.05 19.90 -18.78
N LYS A 132 -32.60 21.16 -18.82
CA LYS A 132 -33.50 22.30 -19.08
C LYS A 132 -33.54 22.82 -20.53
N GLN A 133 -32.79 22.23 -21.48
CA GLN A 133 -32.76 22.72 -22.87
C GLN A 133 -33.76 22.05 -23.82
N GLU A 134 -34.18 20.81 -23.56
CA GLU A 134 -35.13 20.13 -24.47
C GLU A 134 -36.56 20.65 -24.32
N HIS A 135 -36.96 21.13 -23.14
CA HIS A 135 -38.33 21.60 -22.91
C HIS A 135 -38.63 22.95 -23.60
N SER A 136 -37.62 23.76 -23.88
CA SER A 136 -37.75 25.05 -24.58
C SER A 136 -37.84 24.90 -26.09
N ILE A 137 -37.19 23.87 -26.66
CA ILE A 137 -37.17 23.61 -28.11
C ILE A 137 -38.50 22.99 -28.55
N ALA A 138 -39.05 22.04 -27.78
CA ALA A 138 -40.37 21.47 -28.06
C ALA A 138 -41.52 22.49 -28.00
N HIS A 139 -41.35 23.57 -27.22
CA HIS A 139 -42.35 24.63 -27.12
C HIS A 139 -42.31 25.62 -28.29
N GLN A 140 -41.20 25.66 -29.02
CA GLN A 140 -40.97 26.57 -30.15
C GLN A 140 -41.26 25.89 -31.51
N GLU A 141 -41.11 24.57 -31.59
CA GLU A 141 -41.50 23.77 -32.76
C GLU A 141 -43.04 23.70 -32.91
N ASN A 142 -43.77 23.56 -31.79
CA ASN A 142 -45.24 23.54 -31.82
C ASN A 142 -45.86 24.87 -32.26
N THR A 143 -45.24 26.02 -31.97
CA THR A 143 -45.70 27.35 -32.42
C THR A 143 -45.40 27.63 -33.89
N PHE A 144 -44.43 26.93 -34.50
CA PHE A 144 -44.13 27.06 -35.92
C PHE A 144 -45.06 26.21 -36.79
N SER A 145 -45.57 25.09 -36.27
CA SER A 145 -46.51 24.20 -36.97
C SER A 145 -47.96 24.71 -37.07
N SER A 146 -48.29 25.82 -36.38
CA SER A 146 -49.62 26.43 -36.36
C SER A 146 -49.78 27.65 -37.29
N PHE A 147 -48.82 27.88 -38.18
CA PHE A 147 -48.88 28.90 -39.26
C PHE A 147 -48.97 28.24 -40.64
#